data_AF-A0A1F4YAI0-F1
#
_entry.id   AF-A0A1F4YAI0-F1
#
_cell.length_a   1.000
_cell.length_b   1.000
_cell.length_c   1.000
_cell.angle_alpha   90.00
_cell.angle_beta   90.00
_cell.angle_gamma   90.00
#
_symmetry.space_group_name_H-M   'P 1'
#
loop_
_entity.id
_entity.type
_entity.pdbx_description
1 polymer ?
#
loop_
_entity_poly.entity_id
_entity_poly.type
_entity_poly.pdbx_seq_one_letter_code
_entity_poly.pdbx_strand_id
1 'polypeptide(L)'
;MLRISRITLAIAALVLLTAAAWAQPEEDYNYISQHPYGNKLDLKVWVDKGDKATYEPGEDIRVYFRTNRDAYVVVYNIDTRGNVHLLYPYEYRDSRFVEGNRPYRIPGLRDDYSLKVNGPQGTERIVAIATREPFYIPDLGWNNNPDQLTEEDYYYLNKPEGEDDWDFIERLNHRIVPDYVDYELDVATFQVEPRYPKSYYTNPSSYFSYRSYPYWYSPDVYFGAVYFDYPFRAAIYIDGIFFGTLPTICLTFCMAGTMSPSTTTAT
;
A
#
# COMPACT_ATOMS: atom_id res chain seq x y z
N MET A 1 41.26 27.96 -26.51
CA MET A 1 41.58 26.52 -26.45
C MET A 1 41.62 26.09 -24.98
N LEU A 2 40.55 25.47 -24.47
CA LEU A 2 40.48 24.99 -23.09
C LEU A 2 41.37 23.73 -22.95
N ARG A 3 42.46 23.81 -22.17
CA ARG A 3 43.26 22.64 -21.78
C ARG A 3 42.55 21.96 -20.61
N ILE A 4 41.72 20.97 -20.91
CA ILE A 4 41.10 20.11 -19.88
C ILE A 4 42.22 19.27 -19.26
N SER A 5 42.43 19.42 -17.96
CA SER A 5 43.45 18.70 -17.19
C SER A 5 43.08 17.22 -17.12
N ARG A 6 44.09 16.33 -17.20
CA ARG A 6 43.89 14.87 -17.03
C ARG A 6 43.21 14.54 -15.70
N ILE A 7 43.33 15.41 -14.70
CA ILE A 7 42.72 15.27 -13.37
C ILE A 7 41.21 15.52 -13.42
N THR A 8 40.72 16.49 -14.21
CA THR A 8 39.28 16.77 -14.34
C THR A 8 38.53 15.65 -15.07
N LEU A 9 39.18 14.96 -16.01
CA LEU A 9 38.63 13.78 -16.68
C LEU A 9 38.51 12.58 -15.72
N ALA A 10 39.48 12.40 -14.82
CA ALA A 10 39.46 11.31 -13.84
C ALA A 10 38.35 11.48 -12.80
N ILE A 11 38.09 12.72 -12.34
CA ILE A 11 37.03 13.00 -11.36
C ILE A 11 35.64 12.82 -12.01
N ALA A 12 35.44 13.28 -13.24
CA ALA A 12 34.17 13.07 -13.96
C ALA A 12 33.87 11.58 -14.19
N ALA A 13 34.89 10.79 -14.52
CA ALA A 13 34.75 9.34 -14.66
C ALA A 13 34.38 8.65 -13.34
N LEU A 14 34.96 9.09 -12.21
CA LEU A 14 34.67 8.54 -10.89
C LEU A 14 33.23 8.85 -10.44
N VAL A 15 32.71 10.04 -10.72
CA VAL A 15 31.32 10.41 -10.42
C VAL A 15 30.32 9.61 -11.26
N LEU A 16 30.63 9.36 -12.54
CA LEU A 16 29.82 8.50 -13.43
C LEU A 16 29.81 7.03 -12.96
N LEU A 17 30.94 6.52 -12.45
CA LEU A 17 31.04 5.18 -11.88
C LEU A 17 30.23 5.03 -10.57
N THR A 18 30.18 6.07 -9.74
CA THR A 18 29.37 6.02 -8.52
C THR A 18 27.87 6.11 -8.81
N ALA A 19 27.44 6.85 -9.84
CA ALA A 19 26.03 6.94 -10.20
C ALA A 19 25.48 5.60 -10.75
N ALA A 20 26.31 4.85 -11.48
CA ALA A 20 25.94 3.53 -11.97
C ALA A 20 25.81 2.48 -10.86
N ALA A 21 26.46 2.67 -9.70
CA ALA A 21 26.40 1.74 -8.58
C ALA A 21 25.11 1.85 -7.73
N TRP A 22 24.31 2.91 -7.94
CA TRP A 22 23.00 3.10 -7.27
C TRP A 22 21.80 2.81 -8.16
N ALA A 23 22.02 2.31 -9.38
CA ALA A 23 20.95 1.70 -10.15
C ALA A 23 20.68 0.31 -9.54
N GLN A 24 19.75 0.25 -8.59
CA GLN A 24 19.25 -1.05 -8.12
C GLN A 24 18.65 -1.78 -9.33
N PRO A 25 18.95 -3.09 -9.51
CA PRO A 25 18.29 -3.86 -10.55
C PRO A 25 16.78 -3.81 -10.28
N GLU A 26 16.03 -3.26 -11.22
CA GLU A 26 14.58 -3.38 -11.24
C GLU A 26 14.28 -4.87 -11.44
N GLU A 27 13.82 -5.55 -10.39
CA GLU A 27 13.50 -6.97 -10.48
C GLU A 27 12.39 -7.17 -11.52
N ASP A 28 12.77 -7.82 -12.64
CA ASP A 28 11.86 -8.16 -13.73
C ASP A 28 11.10 -9.43 -13.34
N TYR A 29 10.00 -9.25 -12.61
CA TYR A 29 9.13 -10.33 -12.14
C TYR A 29 8.35 -11.05 -13.25
N ASN A 30 8.57 -10.70 -14.52
CA ASN A 30 8.03 -11.44 -15.67
C ASN A 30 8.57 -12.89 -15.79
N TYR A 31 9.45 -13.34 -14.89
CA TYR A 31 9.97 -14.70 -14.88
C TYR A 31 8.92 -15.76 -14.47
N ILE A 32 7.85 -15.38 -13.76
CA ILE A 32 6.77 -16.32 -13.40
C ILE A 32 5.79 -16.53 -14.57
N SER A 33 5.67 -15.59 -15.51
CA SER A 33 4.65 -15.61 -16.57
C SER A 33 5.13 -16.19 -17.92
N GLN A 34 6.25 -16.93 -17.98
CA GLN A 34 6.80 -17.44 -19.24
C GLN A 34 7.25 -18.92 -19.20
N HIS A 35 6.30 -19.85 -19.07
CA HIS A 35 6.53 -21.26 -19.45
C HIS A 35 5.46 -21.75 -20.43
N PRO A 36 5.66 -21.57 -21.76
CA PRO A 36 4.72 -22.03 -22.76
C PRO A 36 4.95 -23.52 -23.06
N TYR A 37 4.21 -24.40 -22.39
CA TYR A 37 3.98 -25.76 -22.87
C TYR A 37 2.46 -25.99 -22.97
N GLY A 38 2.00 -26.17 -24.22
CA GLY A 38 0.60 -26.12 -24.68
C GLY A 38 -0.35 -27.20 -24.13
N ASN A 39 -0.47 -27.28 -22.81
CA ASN A 39 -1.53 -27.95 -22.04
C ASN A 39 -1.73 -27.31 -20.65
N LYS A 40 -0.83 -26.41 -20.24
CA LYS A 40 -0.88 -25.70 -18.96
C LYS A 40 -1.96 -24.60 -19.00
N LEU A 41 -2.62 -24.37 -17.86
CA LEU A 41 -3.47 -23.21 -17.68
C LEU A 41 -2.59 -21.96 -17.82
N ASP A 42 -3.12 -20.90 -18.40
CA ASP A 42 -2.43 -19.62 -18.54
C ASP A 42 -3.41 -18.53 -18.12
N LEU A 43 -2.90 -17.58 -17.36
CA LEU A 43 -3.65 -16.47 -16.78
C LEU A 43 -2.89 -15.18 -17.05
N LYS A 44 -3.61 -14.16 -17.47
CA LYS A 44 -3.07 -12.82 -17.61
C LYS A 44 -3.95 -11.80 -16.91
N VAL A 45 -3.37 -10.88 -16.15
CA VAL A 45 -4.03 -9.74 -15.52
C VAL A 45 -3.34 -8.43 -15.92
N TRP A 46 -4.12 -7.37 -16.13
CA TRP A 46 -3.59 -6.05 -16.49
C TRP A 46 -4.58 -4.94 -16.14
N VAL A 47 -4.10 -3.70 -16.13
CA VAL A 47 -4.90 -2.49 -15.88
C VAL A 47 -5.09 -1.67 -17.16
N ASP A 48 -6.07 -0.77 -17.22
CA ASP A 48 -6.44 -0.03 -18.44
C ASP A 48 -5.32 0.86 -18.99
N LYS A 49 -4.46 1.41 -18.15
CA LYS A 49 -3.30 2.21 -18.59
C LYS A 49 -2.06 1.39 -18.94
N GLY A 50 -2.09 0.07 -18.79
CA GLY A 50 -0.95 -0.82 -19.05
C GLY A 50 -0.08 -1.09 -17.83
N ASP A 51 1.01 -1.84 -18.05
CA ASP A 51 1.90 -2.26 -16.98
C ASP A 51 2.72 -1.09 -16.40
N LYS A 52 2.92 -1.10 -15.08
CA LYS A 52 3.60 -0.04 -14.32
C LYS A 52 3.02 1.37 -14.55
N ALA A 53 1.74 1.44 -14.91
CA ALA A 53 1.05 2.70 -15.10
C ALA A 53 0.94 3.50 -13.79
N THR A 54 0.73 4.80 -13.93
CA THR A 54 0.58 5.72 -12.81
C THR A 54 -0.87 6.22 -12.74
N TYR A 55 -1.44 6.23 -11.54
CA TYR A 55 -2.79 6.71 -11.26
C TYR A 55 -2.78 7.77 -10.17
N GLU A 56 -3.65 8.78 -10.32
CA GLU A 56 -3.88 9.78 -9.30
C GLU A 56 -4.94 9.29 -8.29
N PRO A 57 -4.85 9.66 -7.00
CA PRO A 57 -5.89 9.35 -6.03
C PRO A 57 -7.26 9.91 -6.45
N GLY A 58 -8.27 9.04 -6.51
CA GLY A 58 -9.63 9.31 -6.97
C GLY A 58 -9.89 8.95 -8.43
N GLU A 59 -8.86 8.61 -9.19
CA GLU A 59 -8.97 8.18 -10.58
C GLU A 59 -9.65 6.82 -10.72
N ASP A 60 -10.45 6.66 -11.78
CA ASP A 60 -11.08 5.38 -12.10
C ASP A 60 -10.07 4.42 -12.74
N ILE A 61 -10.00 3.20 -12.22
CA ILE A 61 -9.18 2.12 -12.75
C ILE A 61 -10.05 0.97 -13.25
N ARG A 62 -9.62 0.33 -14.33
CA ARG A 62 -10.25 -0.90 -14.84
C ARG A 62 -9.23 -2.01 -14.84
N VAL A 63 -9.54 -3.08 -14.11
CA VAL A 63 -8.75 -4.30 -14.11
C VAL A 63 -9.33 -5.26 -15.13
N TYR A 64 -8.46 -5.94 -15.87
CA TYR A 64 -8.82 -6.96 -16.83
C TYR A 64 -8.06 -8.23 -16.54
N PHE A 65 -8.69 -9.36 -16.82
CA PHE A 65 -8.01 -10.63 -16.77
C PHE A 65 -8.54 -11.57 -17.85
N ARG A 66 -7.74 -12.56 -18.23
CA ARG A 66 -8.10 -13.58 -19.21
C ARG A 66 -7.35 -14.87 -18.91
N THR A 67 -8.06 -15.99 -19.04
CA THR A 67 -7.45 -17.32 -19.06
C THR A 67 -7.43 -17.90 -20.47
N ASN A 68 -6.55 -18.87 -20.73
CA ASN A 68 -6.53 -19.61 -22.00
C ASN A 68 -7.58 -20.73 -22.09
N ARG A 69 -8.14 -21.17 -20.95
CA ARG A 69 -9.10 -22.27 -20.80
C ARG A 69 -10.09 -21.95 -19.68
N ASP A 70 -11.21 -22.66 -19.66
CA ASP A 70 -12.20 -22.56 -18.59
C ASP A 70 -11.52 -22.84 -17.23
N ALA A 71 -11.77 -21.97 -16.25
CA ALA A 71 -11.06 -21.96 -14.98
C ALA A 71 -11.90 -21.31 -13.87
N TYR A 72 -11.45 -21.46 -12.63
CA TYR A 72 -11.95 -20.70 -11.50
C TYR A 72 -10.93 -19.62 -11.14
N VAL A 73 -11.34 -18.36 -11.14
CA VAL A 73 -10.44 -17.22 -10.96
C VAL A 73 -10.78 -16.42 -9.71
N VAL A 74 -9.73 -15.95 -9.04
CA VAL A 74 -9.79 -14.96 -7.96
C VAL A 74 -8.86 -13.81 -8.33
N VAL A 75 -9.33 -12.58 -8.17
CA VAL A 75 -8.51 -11.38 -8.37
C VAL A 75 -8.62 -10.52 -7.12
N TYR A 76 -7.50 -10.13 -6.55
CA TYR A 76 -7.45 -9.24 -5.40
C TYR A 76 -6.39 -8.14 -5.59
N ASN A 77 -6.57 -7.05 -4.87
CA ASN A 77 -5.62 -5.95 -4.79
C ASN A 77 -4.87 -6.02 -3.47
N ILE A 78 -3.58 -5.69 -3.51
CA ILE A 78 -2.76 -5.35 -2.35
C ILE A 78 -2.49 -3.85 -2.46
N ASP A 79 -3.01 -3.10 -1.50
CA ASP A 79 -2.90 -1.64 -1.48
C ASP A 79 -1.46 -1.19 -1.10
N THR A 80 -1.22 0.11 -1.17
CA THR A 80 0.10 0.71 -0.83
C THR A 80 0.54 0.50 0.62
N ARG A 81 -0.38 0.09 1.50
CA ARG A 81 -0.14 -0.20 2.92
C ARG A 81 -0.09 -1.71 3.21
N GLY A 82 -0.29 -2.55 2.20
CA GLY A 82 -0.30 -4.01 2.36
C GLY A 82 -1.64 -4.62 2.75
N ASN A 83 -2.75 -3.86 2.67
CA ASN A 83 -4.09 -4.38 2.89
C ASN A 83 -4.59 -5.13 1.66
N VAL A 84 -5.31 -6.23 1.87
CA VAL A 84 -5.87 -7.06 0.80
C VAL A 84 -7.34 -6.74 0.55
N HIS A 85 -7.70 -6.52 -0.71
CA HIS A 85 -9.08 -6.27 -1.15
C HIS A 85 -9.51 -7.22 -2.27
N LEU A 86 -10.61 -7.96 -2.12
CA LEU A 86 -11.17 -8.75 -3.22
C LEU A 86 -11.69 -7.85 -4.33
N LEU A 87 -11.35 -8.18 -5.57
CA LEU A 87 -11.89 -7.54 -6.76
C LEU A 87 -12.78 -8.49 -7.58
N TYR A 88 -12.44 -9.78 -7.62
CA TYR A 88 -13.23 -10.81 -8.28
C TYR A 88 -13.14 -12.16 -7.54
N PRO A 89 -14.27 -12.85 -7.35
CA PRO A 89 -15.62 -12.42 -7.70
C PRO A 89 -16.09 -11.22 -6.85
N TYR A 90 -17.18 -10.55 -7.24
CA TYR A 90 -17.65 -9.36 -6.50
C TYR A 90 -18.05 -9.72 -5.06
N GLU A 91 -18.86 -10.77 -4.90
CA GLU A 91 -19.06 -11.41 -3.61
C GLU A 91 -18.27 -12.71 -3.52
N TYR A 92 -17.69 -13.01 -2.36
CA TYR A 92 -16.94 -14.25 -2.17
C TYR A 92 -17.75 -15.53 -2.45
N ARG A 93 -19.10 -15.46 -2.43
CA ARG A 93 -20.01 -16.58 -2.71
C ARG A 93 -20.40 -16.73 -4.17
N ASP A 94 -20.12 -15.73 -5.00
CA ASP A 94 -20.44 -15.77 -6.42
C ASP A 94 -19.65 -16.86 -7.14
N SER A 95 -20.16 -17.27 -8.30
CA SER A 95 -19.44 -18.20 -9.16
C SER A 95 -18.14 -17.58 -9.64
N ARG A 96 -17.04 -18.29 -9.41
CA ARG A 96 -15.68 -17.94 -9.86
C ARG A 96 -15.36 -18.47 -11.25
N PHE A 97 -16.30 -19.21 -11.83
CA PHE A 97 -16.11 -19.85 -13.11
C PHE A 97 -16.04 -18.82 -14.23
N VAL A 98 -14.96 -18.88 -15.00
CA VAL A 98 -14.74 -18.05 -16.17
C VAL A 98 -14.46 -18.92 -17.39
N GLU A 99 -14.98 -18.46 -18.52
CA GLU A 99 -14.79 -19.09 -19.82
C GLU A 99 -13.39 -18.76 -20.35
N GLY A 100 -12.71 -19.78 -20.86
CA GLY A 100 -11.42 -19.61 -21.50
C GLY A 100 -11.49 -18.71 -22.73
N ASN A 101 -10.37 -18.05 -23.01
CA ASN A 101 -10.20 -17.17 -24.17
C ASN A 101 -11.10 -15.93 -24.21
N ARG A 102 -11.77 -15.62 -23.10
CA ARG A 102 -12.61 -14.44 -22.95
C ARG A 102 -11.97 -13.47 -21.96
N PRO A 103 -11.76 -12.19 -22.32
CA PRO A 103 -11.34 -11.18 -21.37
C PRO A 103 -12.52 -10.77 -20.48
N TYR A 104 -12.26 -10.70 -19.18
CA TYR A 104 -13.15 -10.17 -18.16
C TYR A 104 -12.66 -8.78 -17.73
N ARG A 105 -13.58 -7.94 -17.26
CA ARG A 105 -13.31 -6.57 -16.82
C ARG A 105 -13.93 -6.34 -15.44
N ILE A 106 -13.21 -5.67 -14.56
CA ILE A 106 -13.62 -5.25 -13.22
C ILE A 106 -13.42 -3.72 -13.11
N PRO A 107 -14.45 -2.94 -12.77
CA PRO A 107 -15.86 -3.32 -12.73
C PRO A 107 -16.37 -3.74 -14.11
N GLY A 108 -17.34 -4.64 -14.14
CA GLY A 108 -18.06 -5.08 -15.33
C GLY A 108 -18.80 -3.94 -16.02
N LEU A 109 -19.28 -4.19 -17.25
CA LEU A 109 -20.05 -3.19 -18.01
C LEU A 109 -21.43 -2.90 -17.42
N ARG A 110 -21.97 -3.80 -16.59
CA ARG A 110 -23.31 -3.70 -15.99
C ARG A 110 -23.26 -3.45 -14.49
N ASP A 111 -22.07 -3.32 -13.93
CA ASP A 111 -21.88 -3.08 -12.52
C ASP A 111 -22.20 -1.60 -12.24
N ASP A 112 -22.84 -1.33 -11.12
CA ASP A 112 -23.27 0.01 -10.70
C ASP A 112 -22.24 0.74 -9.83
N TYR A 113 -21.02 0.18 -9.74
CA TYR A 113 -19.90 0.75 -9.01
C TYR A 113 -18.70 1.09 -9.91
N SER A 114 -17.87 2.00 -9.42
CA SER A 114 -16.57 2.35 -10.01
C SER A 114 -15.44 1.93 -9.07
N LEU A 115 -14.39 1.29 -9.58
CA LEU A 115 -13.18 1.05 -8.82
C LEU A 115 -12.29 2.29 -8.93
N LYS A 116 -11.94 2.87 -7.78
CA LYS A 116 -11.15 4.11 -7.70
C LYS A 116 -9.84 3.83 -6.99
N VAL A 117 -8.75 4.30 -7.55
CA VAL A 117 -7.45 4.28 -6.88
C VAL A 117 -7.49 5.25 -5.70
N ASN A 118 -7.09 4.79 -4.52
CA ASN A 118 -7.07 5.60 -3.31
C ASN A 118 -5.94 5.11 -2.40
N GLY A 119 -5.53 5.94 -1.46
CA GLY A 119 -4.45 5.64 -0.54
C GLY A 119 -3.28 6.63 -0.67
N PRO A 120 -2.26 6.45 0.15
CA PRO A 120 -1.02 7.22 0.04
C PRO A 120 -0.25 6.86 -1.23
N GLN A 121 0.79 7.64 -1.51
CA GLN A 121 1.73 7.33 -2.58
C GLN A 121 2.38 5.97 -2.34
N GLY A 122 2.47 5.14 -3.37
CA GLY A 122 3.13 3.85 -3.29
C GLY A 122 2.84 2.96 -4.49
N THR A 123 3.24 1.70 -4.37
CA THR A 123 2.99 0.66 -5.36
C THR A 123 1.80 -0.17 -4.94
N GLU A 124 0.83 -0.36 -5.85
CA GLU A 124 -0.26 -1.30 -5.68
C GLU A 124 -0.10 -2.47 -6.64
N ARG A 125 -0.62 -3.62 -6.22
CA ARG A 125 -0.54 -4.86 -7.00
C ARG A 125 -1.90 -5.48 -7.15
N ILE A 126 -2.24 -5.87 -8.37
CA ILE A 126 -3.38 -6.71 -8.67
C ILE A 126 -2.86 -8.11 -8.89
N VAL A 127 -3.28 -9.02 -8.03
CA VAL A 127 -2.90 -10.43 -8.11
C VAL A 127 -4.10 -11.22 -8.61
N ALA A 128 -3.87 -12.06 -9.62
CA ALA A 128 -4.87 -12.97 -10.13
C ALA A 128 -4.39 -14.42 -9.96
N ILE A 129 -5.29 -15.28 -9.50
CA ILE A 129 -5.06 -16.72 -9.36
C ILE A 129 -6.09 -17.45 -10.21
N ALA A 130 -5.67 -18.48 -10.94
CA ALA A 130 -6.56 -19.35 -11.69
C ALA A 130 -6.30 -20.82 -11.38
N THR A 131 -7.37 -21.59 -11.14
CA THR A 131 -7.31 -23.04 -10.94
C THR A 131 -8.20 -23.76 -11.95
N ARG A 132 -7.89 -25.04 -12.21
CA ARG A 132 -8.75 -25.90 -13.04
C ARG A 132 -9.89 -26.56 -12.27
N GLU A 133 -9.75 -26.64 -10.95
CA GLU A 133 -10.70 -27.27 -10.06
C GLU A 133 -11.37 -26.22 -9.17
N PRO A 134 -12.67 -26.39 -8.84
CA PRO A 134 -13.34 -25.49 -7.93
C PRO A 134 -12.75 -25.62 -6.52
N PHE A 135 -12.53 -24.49 -5.86
CA PHE A 135 -12.11 -24.45 -4.46
C PHE A 135 -12.96 -23.47 -3.66
N TYR A 136 -12.97 -23.65 -2.34
CA TYR A 136 -13.60 -22.73 -1.41
C TYR A 136 -12.57 -21.69 -0.99
N ILE A 137 -12.84 -20.42 -1.24
CA ILE A 137 -12.02 -19.35 -0.68
C ILE A 137 -12.44 -19.17 0.79
N PRO A 138 -11.51 -19.19 1.75
CA PRO A 138 -11.82 -18.81 3.12
C PRO A 138 -12.36 -17.37 3.16
N ASP A 139 -13.09 -17.04 4.23
CA ASP A 139 -13.42 -15.64 4.46
C ASP A 139 -12.13 -14.88 4.76
N LEU A 140 -11.74 -14.05 3.81
CA LEU A 140 -10.54 -13.21 3.87
C LEU A 140 -10.89 -11.82 4.41
N GLY A 141 -11.81 -11.75 5.38
CA GLY A 141 -12.19 -10.51 6.04
C GLY A 141 -13.01 -9.55 5.17
N TRP A 142 -13.41 -9.97 3.97
CA TRP A 142 -14.05 -9.09 2.98
C TRP A 142 -15.45 -8.62 3.40
N ASN A 143 -16.14 -9.41 4.22
CA ASN A 143 -17.48 -9.10 4.73
C ASN A 143 -17.50 -8.78 6.23
N ASN A 144 -16.33 -8.81 6.89
CA ASN A 144 -16.27 -8.73 8.34
C ASN A 144 -16.13 -7.29 8.79
N ASN A 145 -16.84 -6.95 9.86
CA ASN A 145 -16.49 -5.79 10.66
C ASN A 145 -15.02 -5.97 11.08
N PRO A 146 -14.13 -4.98 10.91
CA PRO A 146 -12.75 -5.05 11.39
C PRO A 146 -12.63 -5.59 12.82
N ASP A 147 -13.64 -5.33 13.67
CA ASP A 147 -13.73 -5.83 15.04
C ASP A 147 -13.94 -7.35 15.18
N GLN A 148 -14.23 -8.06 14.09
CA GLN A 148 -14.51 -9.50 14.05
C GLN A 148 -13.42 -10.32 13.35
N LEU A 149 -12.36 -9.69 12.85
CA LEU A 149 -11.21 -10.39 12.29
C LEU A 149 -10.48 -11.16 13.40
N THR A 150 -10.16 -12.43 13.14
CA THR A 150 -9.30 -13.18 14.07
C THR A 150 -7.85 -12.72 13.95
N GLU A 151 -7.01 -13.01 14.96
CA GLU A 151 -5.57 -12.74 14.87
C GLU A 151 -4.92 -13.46 13.66
N GLU A 152 -5.43 -14.64 13.31
CA GLU A 152 -5.01 -15.39 12.13
C GLU A 152 -5.37 -14.63 10.84
N ASP A 153 -6.59 -14.12 10.72
CA ASP A 153 -7.01 -13.35 9.54
C ASP A 153 -6.18 -12.08 9.39
N TYR A 154 -5.90 -11.37 10.49
CA TYR A 154 -5.05 -10.18 10.46
C TYR A 154 -3.66 -10.48 9.88
N TYR A 155 -3.07 -11.61 10.27
CA TYR A 155 -1.76 -12.05 9.78
C TYR A 155 -1.76 -12.30 8.26
N TYR A 156 -2.79 -12.93 7.70
CA TYR A 156 -2.86 -13.22 6.26
C TYR A 156 -3.30 -12.04 5.40
N LEU A 157 -4.06 -11.09 5.95
CA LEU A 157 -4.69 -10.01 5.18
C LEU A 157 -3.93 -8.70 5.22
N ASN A 158 -2.95 -8.58 6.11
CA ASN A 158 -2.13 -7.39 6.24
C ASN A 158 -0.66 -7.79 6.11
N LYS A 159 -0.02 -7.26 5.06
CA LYS A 159 1.41 -7.42 4.89
C LYS A 159 2.14 -6.60 5.97
N PRO A 160 2.93 -7.22 6.85
CA PRO A 160 3.79 -6.49 7.77
C PRO A 160 4.78 -5.61 7.01
N GLU A 161 5.09 -4.46 7.61
CA GLU A 161 6.08 -3.55 7.04
C GLU A 161 7.44 -4.24 6.94
N GLY A 162 8.07 -4.12 5.76
CA GLY A 162 9.36 -4.74 5.48
C GLY A 162 9.32 -6.22 5.07
N GLU A 163 8.17 -6.89 5.11
CA GLU A 163 8.01 -8.21 4.46
C GLU A 163 8.12 -8.05 2.94
N ASP A 164 8.80 -8.99 2.30
CA ASP A 164 8.86 -9.06 0.84
C ASP A 164 7.46 -9.28 0.24
N ASP A 165 7.19 -8.63 -0.88
CA ASP A 165 5.86 -8.68 -1.50
C ASP A 165 5.52 -10.10 -2.01
N TRP A 166 6.51 -10.87 -2.46
CA TRP A 166 6.30 -12.24 -2.94
C TRP A 166 6.11 -13.23 -1.81
N ASP A 167 6.89 -13.10 -0.74
CA ASP A 167 6.68 -13.92 0.47
C ASP A 167 5.25 -13.73 1.00
N PHE A 168 4.74 -12.48 1.00
CA PHE A 168 3.36 -12.18 1.36
C PHE A 168 2.35 -12.80 0.41
N ILE A 169 2.53 -12.62 -0.91
CA ILE A 169 1.64 -13.17 -1.94
C ILE A 169 1.59 -14.69 -1.85
N GLU A 170 2.74 -15.36 -1.72
CA GLU A 170 2.82 -16.81 -1.58
C GLU A 170 2.06 -17.28 -0.33
N ARG A 171 2.32 -16.64 0.81
CA ARG A 171 1.65 -16.94 2.09
C ARG A 171 0.13 -16.76 2.03
N LEU A 172 -0.35 -15.70 1.38
CA LEU A 172 -1.77 -15.46 1.16
C LEU A 172 -2.36 -16.46 0.16
N ASN A 173 -1.64 -16.81 -0.90
CA ASN A 173 -2.10 -17.77 -1.90
C ASN A 173 -2.26 -19.17 -1.29
N HIS A 174 -1.39 -19.59 -0.38
CA HIS A 174 -1.54 -20.84 0.39
C HIS A 174 -2.80 -20.86 1.27
N ARG A 175 -3.29 -19.68 1.68
CA ARG A 175 -4.57 -19.56 2.39
C ARG A 175 -5.75 -19.64 1.43
N ILE A 176 -5.65 -19.04 0.24
CA ILE A 176 -6.71 -18.99 -0.78
C ILE A 176 -6.91 -20.34 -1.46
N VAL A 177 -5.83 -20.94 -1.93
CA VAL A 177 -5.81 -22.18 -2.69
C VAL A 177 -5.22 -23.28 -1.82
N PRO A 178 -5.94 -24.41 -1.60
CA PRO A 178 -5.39 -25.54 -0.87
C PRO A 178 -4.14 -26.10 -1.55
N ASP A 179 -3.15 -26.52 -0.76
CA ASP A 179 -1.84 -27.00 -1.26
C ASP A 179 -1.89 -28.16 -2.26
N TYR A 180 -3.00 -28.88 -2.34
CA TYR A 180 -3.20 -29.99 -3.28
C TYR A 180 -3.78 -29.56 -4.64
N VAL A 181 -4.10 -28.27 -4.82
CA VAL A 181 -4.66 -27.72 -6.06
C VAL A 181 -3.59 -26.91 -6.79
N ASP A 182 -3.27 -27.34 -8.00
CA ASP A 182 -2.40 -26.55 -8.89
C ASP A 182 -3.09 -25.25 -9.31
N TYR A 183 -2.35 -24.15 -9.22
CA TYR A 183 -2.82 -22.83 -9.63
C TYR A 183 -1.80 -22.10 -10.52
N GLU A 184 -2.31 -21.21 -11.36
CA GLU A 184 -1.52 -20.21 -12.08
C GLU A 184 -1.68 -18.85 -11.43
N LEU A 185 -0.60 -18.08 -11.44
CA LEU A 185 -0.50 -16.75 -10.85
C LEU A 185 -0.06 -15.75 -11.92
N ASP A 186 -0.69 -14.59 -11.94
CA ASP A 186 -0.16 -13.43 -12.65
C ASP A 186 -0.39 -12.16 -11.82
N VAL A 187 0.53 -11.19 -11.93
CA VAL A 187 0.52 -9.97 -11.11
C VAL A 187 0.69 -8.75 -11.99
N ALA A 188 -0.24 -7.81 -11.91
CA ALA A 188 -0.12 -6.50 -12.52
C ALA A 188 0.24 -5.45 -11.46
N THR A 189 1.24 -4.62 -11.75
CA THR A 189 1.72 -3.59 -10.82
C THR A 189 1.42 -2.20 -11.36
N PHE A 190 1.02 -1.28 -10.49
CA PHE A 190 0.84 0.14 -10.84
C PHE A 190 1.26 1.05 -9.68
N GLN A 191 1.48 2.33 -10.00
CA GLN A 191 1.92 3.34 -9.05
C GLN A 191 0.78 4.31 -8.72
N VAL A 192 0.68 4.67 -7.45
CA VAL A 192 -0.25 5.68 -6.95
C VAL A 192 0.53 6.96 -6.67
N GLU A 193 0.10 8.07 -7.26
CA GLU A 193 0.70 9.38 -7.01
C GLU A 193 0.31 9.94 -5.64
N PRO A 194 1.15 10.81 -5.05
CA PRO A 194 0.75 11.52 -3.85
C PRO A 194 -0.41 12.48 -4.17
N ARG A 195 -1.49 12.42 -3.38
CA ARG A 195 -2.67 13.31 -3.51
C ARG A 195 -2.32 14.79 -3.39
N TYR A 196 -1.26 15.09 -2.65
CA TYR A 196 -0.77 16.44 -2.37
C TYR A 196 0.74 16.55 -2.68
N PRO A 197 1.29 17.76 -2.84
CA PRO A 197 2.73 17.95 -2.96
C PRO A 197 3.47 17.31 -1.78
N LYS A 198 4.67 16.76 -2.00
CA LYS A 198 5.48 16.07 -0.96
C LYS A 198 5.61 16.86 0.36
N SER A 199 5.61 18.19 0.31
CA SER A 199 5.62 19.07 1.49
C SER A 199 4.43 18.91 2.44
N TYR A 200 3.31 18.34 1.96
CA TYR A 200 2.11 18.03 2.75
C TYR A 200 2.23 16.68 3.48
N TYR A 201 3.13 15.79 3.04
CA TYR A 201 3.36 14.47 3.64
C TYR A 201 4.60 14.43 4.54
N THR A 202 5.46 15.45 4.48
CA THR A 202 6.61 15.56 5.37
C THR A 202 6.15 15.87 6.79
N ASN A 203 6.21 14.86 7.66
CA ASN A 203 6.11 15.06 9.11
C ASN A 203 7.24 16.00 9.56
N PRO A 204 6.98 17.05 10.38
CA PRO A 204 8.03 17.87 10.98
C PRO A 204 8.98 17.09 11.91
N SER A 205 8.77 15.80 12.14
CA SER A 205 9.67 14.92 12.92
C SER A 205 11.10 14.88 12.40
N SER A 206 11.36 15.14 11.11
CA SER A 206 12.73 15.27 10.60
C SER A 206 13.50 16.46 11.19
N TYR A 207 12.80 17.44 11.80
CA TYR A 207 13.39 18.55 12.54
C TYR A 207 13.61 18.24 14.04
N PHE A 208 13.01 17.17 14.58
CA PHE A 208 12.95 16.90 16.02
C PHE A 208 13.57 15.57 16.48
N SER A 209 14.27 14.84 15.60
CA SER A 209 15.00 13.61 15.96
C SER A 209 16.08 13.77 17.06
N TYR A 210 16.30 14.98 17.59
CA TYR A 210 17.23 15.26 18.67
C TYR A 210 16.61 15.46 20.07
N ARG A 211 15.29 15.31 20.25
CA ARG A 211 14.69 15.38 21.60
C ARG A 211 13.96 14.09 21.97
N SER A 212 14.73 13.21 22.60
CA SER A 212 14.35 12.12 23.50
C SER A 212 12.85 11.85 23.66
N TYR A 213 12.31 10.94 22.84
CA TYR A 213 11.06 10.24 23.14
C TYR A 213 11.36 8.90 23.83
N PRO A 214 10.49 8.41 24.73
CA PRO A 214 10.72 7.17 25.47
C PRO A 214 10.75 5.93 24.56
N TYR A 215 11.64 5.01 24.90
CA TYR A 215 12.17 3.88 24.14
C TYR A 215 11.21 2.71 23.79
N TRP A 216 9.89 2.95 23.67
CA TRP A 216 8.89 1.86 23.60
C TRP A 216 7.94 1.88 22.40
N TYR A 217 8.13 2.78 21.43
CA TYR A 217 7.29 2.84 20.22
C TYR A 217 8.18 2.87 18.98
N SER A 218 7.94 1.99 18.02
CA SER A 218 8.64 1.98 16.73
C SER A 218 8.36 3.31 15.99
N PRO A 219 9.35 3.87 15.27
CA PRO A 219 9.18 5.09 14.47
C PRO A 219 8.16 4.94 13.32
N ASP A 220 7.75 3.70 13.05
CA ASP A 220 7.09 3.31 11.81
C ASP A 220 5.56 3.19 11.95
N VAL A 221 5.03 3.42 13.16
CA VAL A 221 3.57 3.48 13.35
C VAL A 221 3.09 4.93 13.16
N TYR A 222 2.55 5.20 11.97
CA TYR A 222 1.90 6.47 11.62
C TYR A 222 0.56 6.61 12.34
N PHE A 223 0.59 6.83 13.66
CA PHE A 223 -0.58 7.41 14.33
C PHE A 223 -0.80 8.82 13.81
N GLY A 224 -2.06 9.25 13.69
CA GLY A 224 -2.35 10.65 13.44
C GLY A 224 -1.58 11.54 14.44
N ALA A 225 -0.71 12.39 13.93
CA ALA A 225 0.16 13.24 14.72
C ALA A 225 -0.41 14.66 14.78
N VAL A 226 -0.62 15.20 15.98
CA VAL A 226 -0.94 16.62 16.16
C VAL A 226 0.30 17.33 16.68
N TYR A 227 0.88 18.19 15.85
CA TYR A 227 2.05 19.01 16.18
C TYR A 227 1.60 20.36 16.70
N PHE A 228 1.98 20.72 17.93
CA PHE A 228 1.72 22.04 18.51
C PHE A 228 2.97 22.91 18.46
N ASP A 229 2.99 23.93 17.61
CA ASP A 229 4.02 24.96 17.57
C ASP A 229 3.49 26.25 18.19
N TYR A 230 3.77 26.44 19.48
CA TYR A 230 3.44 27.68 20.18
C TYR A 230 4.51 28.74 19.86
N PRO A 231 4.13 30.01 19.57
CA PRO A 231 2.77 30.60 19.59
C PRO A 231 2.02 30.54 18.25
N PHE A 232 2.56 29.87 17.24
CA PHE A 232 2.14 30.09 15.87
C PHE A 232 0.93 29.24 15.46
N ARG A 233 0.98 27.89 15.47
CA ARG A 233 -0.09 27.01 14.94
C ARG A 233 -0.01 25.57 15.49
N ALA A 234 -1.13 24.87 15.49
CA ALA A 234 -1.15 23.41 15.59
C ALA A 234 -1.38 22.79 14.21
N ALA A 235 -0.56 21.82 13.78
CA ALA A 235 -0.70 21.08 12.53
C ALA A 235 -1.20 19.66 12.81
N ILE A 236 -2.24 19.22 12.10
CA ILE A 236 -2.82 17.89 12.25
C ILE A 236 -2.41 17.03 11.06
N TYR A 237 -1.87 15.86 11.34
CA TYR A 237 -1.62 14.79 10.39
C TYR A 237 -2.48 13.60 10.78
N ILE A 238 -3.16 12.97 9.84
CA ILE A 238 -3.86 11.69 10.06
C ILE A 238 -3.29 10.72 9.03
N ASP A 239 -2.77 9.59 9.50
CA ASP A 239 -2.04 8.60 8.69
C ASP A 239 -0.94 9.20 7.80
N GLY A 240 -0.19 10.19 8.32
CA GLY A 240 0.86 10.89 7.56
C GLY A 240 0.38 11.95 6.55
N ILE A 241 -0.93 12.14 6.38
CA ILE A 241 -1.51 13.17 5.52
C ILE A 241 -1.72 14.46 6.33
N PHE A 242 -1.24 15.61 5.87
CA PHE A 242 -1.57 16.90 6.50
C PHE A 242 -3.04 17.29 6.26
N PHE A 243 -3.81 17.43 7.33
CA PHE A 243 -5.23 17.81 7.31
C PHE A 243 -5.46 19.31 7.47
N GLY A 244 -4.52 20.04 8.05
CA GLY A 244 -4.64 21.48 8.21
C GLY A 244 -3.90 22.03 9.41
N THR A 245 -3.88 23.37 9.49
CA THR A 245 -3.43 24.09 10.68
C THR A 245 -4.63 24.67 11.44
N LEU A 246 -4.74 24.38 12.72
CA LEU A 246 -5.62 25.12 13.63
C LEU A 246 -4.88 26.37 14.14
N PRO A 247 -5.54 27.55 14.16
CA PRO A 247 -5.00 28.69 14.89
C PRO A 247 -5.02 28.38 16.40
N THR A 248 -3.88 28.54 17.06
CA THR A 248 -3.76 28.27 18.50
C THR A 248 -4.37 29.43 19.29
N ILE A 249 -5.69 29.44 19.48
CA ILE A 249 -6.28 30.25 20.56
C ILE A 249 -6.14 29.44 21.85
N CYS A 250 -5.00 29.58 22.51
CA CYS A 250 -4.82 29.06 23.86
C CYS A 250 -5.45 30.09 24.82
N LEU A 251 -6.73 29.91 25.19
CA LEU A 251 -7.32 30.65 26.30
C LEU A 251 -6.61 30.19 27.58
N THR A 252 -5.64 30.96 28.05
CA THR A 252 -5.05 30.76 29.37
C THR A 252 -6.14 30.98 30.41
N PHE A 253 -6.76 29.92 30.91
CA PHE A 253 -7.44 29.97 32.21
C PHE A 253 -6.33 30.06 33.27
N CYS A 254 -5.91 31.28 33.54
CA CYS A 254 -5.08 31.58 34.70
C CYS A 254 -6.00 31.43 35.93
N MET A 255 -6.05 30.25 36.54
CA MET A 255 -6.50 30.14 37.92
C MET A 255 -5.45 30.85 38.80
N ALA A 256 -5.60 32.16 38.94
CA ALA A 256 -4.97 32.91 40.00
C ALA A 256 -5.64 32.52 41.32
N GLY A 257 -5.29 31.34 41.85
CA GLY A 257 -5.52 30.99 43.24
C GLY A 257 -4.63 31.89 44.10
N THR A 258 -5.18 33.02 44.55
CA THR A 258 -4.52 33.88 45.53
C THR A 258 -4.34 33.09 46.83
N MET A 259 -3.14 32.54 47.05
CA MET A 259 -2.70 32.10 48.37
C MET A 259 -2.57 33.35 49.26
N SER A 260 -3.50 33.54 50.18
CA SER A 260 -3.30 34.44 51.33
C SER A 260 -2.59 33.67 52.44
N PRO A 261 -1.52 34.23 53.06
CA PRO A 261 -0.78 33.55 54.11
C PRO A 261 -1.51 33.60 55.47
N SER A 262 -1.22 32.56 56.25
CA SER A 262 -1.59 32.21 57.63
C SER A 262 -1.94 33.30 58.64
N THR A 263 -2.87 32.99 59.54
CA THR A 263 -2.64 33.25 60.98
C THR A 263 -3.39 32.27 61.90
N THR A 264 -2.63 31.68 62.80
CA THR A 264 -2.94 30.88 63.99
C THR A 264 -3.90 31.59 64.96
N THR A 265 -4.75 30.85 65.70
CA THR A 265 -4.68 30.65 67.18
C THR A 265 -6.02 30.12 67.74
N ALA A 266 -5.87 29.26 68.74
CA ALA A 266 -6.85 28.59 69.59
C ALA A 266 -7.95 29.46 70.22
N THR A 267 -9.13 28.86 70.40
CA THR A 267 -9.74 28.54 71.72
C THR A 267 -10.83 27.49 71.52
#